data_AF-A0A5E7PNB3-F1
#
_entry.id   AF-A0A5E7PNB3-F1
#
_cell.length_a   1.000
_cell.length_b   1.000
_cell.length_c   1.000
_cell.angle_alpha   90.00
_cell.angle_beta   90.00
_cell.angle_gamma   90.00
#
_symmetry.space_group_name_H-M   'P 1'
#
loop_
_entity.id
_entity.type
_entity.pdbx_description
1 polymer ?
#
loop_
_entity_poly.entity_id
_entity_poly.type
_entity_poly.pdbx_seq_one_letter_code
_entity_poly.pdbx_strand_id
1 'polypeptide(L)'
;MKFAKISQKLALWAGSPKTFMGALILIALWGLSGPIFGFNDTWQLVINTSTTIITFLMVFLIQNTQNRDTDILHLKIDELLRVNKEAKNAMLGLEILDLKQLEALRKYYRAMGENEVHDLAGLASSSRHKQNLNEC
;
A
#
# COMPACT_ATOMS: atom_id res chain seq x y z
N MET A 1 14.80 -19.31 -7.97
CA MET A 1 15.57 -18.15 -7.47
C MET A 1 15.85 -17.05 -8.50
N LYS A 2 16.00 -17.32 -9.80
CA LYS A 2 16.32 -16.29 -10.82
C LYS A 2 15.15 -15.33 -11.12
N PHE A 3 13.93 -15.85 -11.30
CA PHE A 3 12.73 -15.04 -11.60
C PHE A 3 12.41 -14.01 -10.51
N ALA A 4 12.31 -14.43 -9.25
CA ALA A 4 11.97 -13.53 -8.14
C ALA A 4 12.93 -12.33 -8.00
N LYS A 5 14.24 -12.51 -8.27
CA LYS A 5 15.22 -11.42 -8.27
C LYS A 5 15.02 -10.44 -9.43
N ILE A 6 14.67 -10.96 -10.61
CA ILE A 6 14.37 -10.15 -11.80
C ILE A 6 13.08 -9.36 -11.57
N SER A 7 12.03 -10.01 -11.10
CA SER A 7 10.74 -9.40 -10.79
C SER A 7 10.87 -8.30 -9.72
N GLN A 8 11.66 -8.53 -8.66
CA GLN A 8 11.93 -7.49 -7.65
C GLN A 8 12.69 -6.28 -8.22
N LYS A 9 13.72 -6.50 -9.04
CA LYS A 9 14.44 -5.41 -9.68
C LYS A 9 13.53 -4.61 -10.62
N LEU A 10 12.69 -5.31 -11.40
CA LEU A 10 11.72 -4.69 -12.29
C LEU A 10 10.67 -3.90 -11.51
N ALA A 11 10.15 -4.43 -10.40
CA ALA A 11 9.20 -3.72 -9.55
C ALA A 11 9.81 -2.45 -8.91
N LEU A 12 11.05 -2.55 -8.41
CA LEU A 12 11.79 -1.40 -7.86
C LEU A 12 12.06 -0.33 -8.92
N TRP A 13 12.42 -0.75 -10.14
CA TRP A 13 12.56 0.16 -11.26
C TRP A 13 11.22 0.77 -11.66
N ALA A 14 10.16 -0.02 -11.82
CA ALA A 14 8.85 0.48 -12.22
C ALA A 14 8.27 1.51 -11.23
N GLY A 15 8.55 1.35 -9.93
CA GLY A 15 8.11 2.29 -8.89
C GLY A 15 9.00 3.52 -8.69
N SER A 16 10.13 3.66 -9.41
CA SER A 16 11.05 4.77 -9.18
C SER A 16 10.59 6.08 -9.86
N PRO A 17 10.80 7.26 -9.24
CA PRO A 17 10.42 8.55 -9.82
C PRO A 17 11.10 8.85 -11.17
N LYS A 18 12.32 8.35 -11.38
CA LYS A 18 13.08 8.56 -12.62
C LYS A 18 12.45 7.83 -13.80
N THR A 19 11.92 6.64 -13.56
CA THR A 19 11.26 5.79 -14.55
C THR A 19 9.91 6.38 -14.92
N PHE A 20 9.19 6.94 -13.95
CA PHE A 20 7.95 7.69 -14.20
C PHE A 20 8.20 8.90 -15.11
N MET A 21 9.26 9.68 -14.85
CA MET A 21 9.66 10.79 -15.72
C MET A 21 10.01 10.31 -17.13
N GLY A 22 10.75 9.21 -17.25
CA GLY A 22 11.06 8.59 -18.54
C GLY A 22 9.81 8.15 -19.30
N ALA A 23 8.83 7.55 -18.62
CA ALA A 23 7.56 7.14 -19.21
C ALA A 23 6.75 8.35 -19.72
N LEU A 24 6.72 9.46 -18.97
CA LEU A 24 6.07 10.70 -19.41
C LEU A 24 6.71 11.27 -20.68
N ILE A 25 8.03 11.30 -20.75
CA ILE A 25 8.76 11.74 -21.96
C ILE A 25 8.42 10.84 -23.15
N LEU A 26 8.37 9.53 -22.93
CA LEU A 26 8.02 8.54 -23.95
C LEU A 26 6.60 8.75 -24.48
N ILE A 27 5.63 9.00 -23.58
CA ILE A 27 4.24 9.30 -23.94
C ILE A 27 4.17 10.62 -24.72
N ALA A 28 4.92 11.65 -24.30
CA ALA A 28 4.96 12.93 -25.00
C ALA A 28 5.54 12.80 -26.42
N LEU A 29 6.65 12.06 -26.58
CA LEU A 29 7.27 11.77 -27.88
C LEU A 29 6.31 10.98 -28.79
N TRP A 30 5.62 10.00 -28.24
CA TRP A 30 4.61 9.26 -28.99
C TRP A 30 3.44 10.16 -29.42
N GLY A 31 2.95 11.02 -28.54
CA GLY A 31 1.93 12.03 -28.87
C GLY A 31 2.37 12.95 -30.00
N LEU A 32 3.62 13.43 -29.96
CA LEU A 32 4.24 14.28 -31.00
C LEU A 32 4.43 13.57 -32.34
N SER A 33 4.51 12.23 -32.35
CA SER A 33 4.56 11.45 -33.60
C SER A 33 3.18 11.34 -34.27
N GLY A 34 2.08 11.51 -33.54
CA GLY A 34 0.71 11.38 -34.05
C GLY A 34 0.39 12.24 -35.28
N PRO A 35 0.76 13.54 -35.32
CA PRO A 35 0.58 14.40 -36.49
C PRO A 35 1.32 13.93 -37.75
N ILE A 36 2.47 13.26 -37.59
CA ILE A 36 3.26 12.73 -38.72
C ILE A 36 2.55 11.52 -39.35
N PHE A 37 1.91 10.69 -38.51
CA PHE A 37 1.19 9.48 -38.93
C PHE A 37 -0.32 9.69 -39.16
N GLY A 38 -0.80 10.94 -39.08
CA GLY A 38 -2.20 11.28 -39.29
C GLY A 38 -3.17 10.67 -38.28
N PHE A 39 -2.69 10.35 -37.06
CA PHE A 39 -3.48 9.69 -36.01
C PHE A 39 -4.23 8.43 -36.46
N ASN A 40 -3.61 7.66 -37.36
CA ASN A 40 -4.23 6.48 -37.96
C ASN A 40 -4.45 5.32 -36.95
N ASP A 41 -5.21 4.31 -37.38
CA ASP A 41 -5.55 3.15 -36.55
C ASP A 41 -4.31 2.38 -36.06
N THR A 42 -3.25 2.31 -36.88
CA THR A 42 -1.99 1.65 -36.49
C THR A 42 -1.29 2.39 -35.34
N TRP A 43 -1.28 3.72 -35.38
CA TRP A 43 -0.69 4.57 -34.35
C TRP A 43 -1.41 4.37 -32.99
N GLN A 44 -2.74 4.32 -32.99
CA GLN A 44 -3.54 4.03 -31.79
C GLN A 44 -3.40 2.58 -31.32
N LEU A 45 -3.39 1.62 -32.26
CA LEU A 45 -3.28 0.20 -31.95
C LEU A 45 -1.98 -0.12 -31.20
N VAL A 46 -0.87 0.52 -31.60
CA VAL A 46 0.43 0.32 -30.96
C VAL A 46 0.40 0.69 -29.48
N ILE A 47 -0.13 1.87 -29.11
CA ILE A 47 -0.14 2.26 -27.69
C ILE A 47 -1.10 1.40 -26.87
N ASN A 48 -2.27 1.10 -27.42
CA ASN A 48 -3.32 0.37 -26.71
C ASN A 48 -2.87 -1.06 -26.43
N THR A 49 -2.31 -1.72 -27.45
CA THR A 49 -1.77 -3.08 -27.33
C THR A 49 -0.58 -3.11 -26.37
N SER A 50 0.35 -2.16 -26.49
CA SER A 50 1.54 -2.10 -25.62
C SER A 50 1.18 -1.90 -24.16
N THR A 51 0.27 -0.97 -23.87
CA THR A 51 -0.18 -0.68 -22.50
C THR A 51 -0.89 -1.88 -21.89
N THR A 52 -1.69 -2.59 -22.67
CA THR A 52 -2.38 -3.81 -22.22
C THR A 52 -1.38 -4.91 -21.83
N ILE A 53 -0.36 -5.15 -22.65
CA ILE A 53 0.70 -6.13 -22.35
C ILE A 53 1.46 -5.72 -21.07
N ILE A 54 1.87 -4.46 -20.96
CA ILE A 54 2.58 -3.94 -19.78
C ILE A 54 1.72 -4.11 -18.54
N THR A 55 0.43 -3.77 -18.61
CA THR A 55 -0.50 -3.91 -17.49
C THR A 55 -0.65 -5.36 -17.06
N PHE A 56 -0.79 -6.29 -18.02
CA PHE A 56 -0.87 -7.71 -17.73
C PHE A 56 0.39 -8.22 -17.01
N LEU A 57 1.57 -7.82 -17.48
CA LEU A 57 2.84 -8.15 -16.82
C LEU A 57 2.95 -7.51 -15.43
N MET A 58 2.46 -6.27 -15.27
CA MET A 58 2.47 -5.54 -14.01
C MET A 58 1.63 -6.25 -12.95
N VAL A 59 0.50 -6.84 -13.31
CA VAL A 59 -0.32 -7.66 -12.40
C VAL A 59 0.52 -8.80 -11.80
N PHE A 60 1.29 -9.52 -12.60
CA PHE A 60 2.18 -10.59 -12.08
C PHE A 60 3.31 -10.03 -11.20
N LEU A 61 3.90 -8.90 -11.58
CA LEU A 61 4.94 -8.25 -10.77
C LEU A 61 4.41 -7.80 -9.40
N ILE A 62 3.21 -7.21 -9.39
CA ILE A 62 2.51 -6.79 -8.19
C ILE A 62 2.19 -8.01 -7.33
N GLN A 63 1.61 -9.07 -7.90
CA GLN A 63 1.30 -10.31 -7.15
C GLN A 63 2.55 -10.94 -6.55
N ASN A 64 3.66 -11.04 -7.29
CA ASN A 64 4.92 -11.57 -6.78
C ASN A 64 5.52 -10.71 -5.65
N THR A 65 5.39 -9.39 -5.75
CA THR A 65 5.87 -8.47 -4.71
C THR A 65 4.99 -8.56 -3.48
N GLN A 66 3.67 -8.49 -3.66
CA GLN A 66 2.68 -8.63 -2.58
C GLN A 66 2.81 -9.97 -1.85
N ASN A 67 2.96 -11.09 -2.56
CA ASN A 67 3.09 -12.41 -1.93
C ASN A 67 4.32 -12.46 -1.00
N ARG A 68 5.45 -11.86 -1.43
CA ARG A 68 6.66 -11.79 -0.60
C ARG A 68 6.52 -10.83 0.59
N ASP A 69 5.85 -9.70 0.40
CA ASP A 69 5.65 -8.73 1.48
C ASP A 69 4.74 -9.30 2.56
N THR A 70 3.72 -10.08 2.19
CA THR A 70 2.88 -10.85 3.12
C THR A 70 3.70 -11.86 3.92
N ASP A 71 4.56 -12.63 3.26
CA ASP A 71 5.44 -13.61 3.94
C ASP A 71 6.37 -12.92 4.96
N ILE A 72 6.95 -11.77 4.59
CA ILE A 72 7.81 -10.99 5.50
C ILE A 72 7.02 -10.44 6.68
N LEU A 73 5.79 -9.98 6.44
CA LEU A 73 4.91 -9.45 7.48
C LEU A 73 4.57 -10.52 8.52
N HIS A 74 4.22 -11.74 8.09
CA HIS A 74 4.01 -12.87 9.00
C HIS A 74 5.26 -13.15 9.84
N LEU A 75 6.44 -13.21 9.21
CA LEU A 75 7.70 -13.47 9.92
C LEU A 75 8.01 -12.40 10.98
N LYS A 76 7.71 -11.13 10.69
CA LYS A 76 7.86 -10.03 11.66
C LYS A 76 6.90 -10.18 12.84
N ILE A 77 5.65 -10.57 12.59
CA ILE A 77 4.66 -10.83 13.65
C ILE A 77 5.12 -11.99 14.51
N ASP A 78 5.59 -13.08 13.90
CA ASP A 78 6.07 -14.26 14.63
C ASP A 78 7.24 -13.92 15.57
N GLU A 79 8.17 -13.07 15.13
CA GLU A 79 9.27 -12.61 15.98
C GLU A 79 8.78 -11.71 17.12
N LEU A 80 7.80 -10.81 16.88
CA LEU A 80 7.17 -10.00 17.94
C LEU A 80 6.43 -10.87 18.97
N LEU A 81 5.72 -11.91 18.53
CA LEU A 81 5.06 -12.88 19.42
C LEU A 81 6.06 -13.71 20.20
N ARG A 82 7.21 -14.06 19.60
CA ARG A 82 8.27 -14.79 20.27
C ARG A 82 8.87 -13.99 21.43
N VAL A 83 9.11 -12.69 21.25
CA VAL A 83 9.68 -11.82 22.28
C VAL A 83 8.65 -11.34 23.31
N ASN A 84 7.34 -11.43 23.01
CA ASN A 84 6.26 -11.04 23.90
C ASN A 84 5.36 -12.23 24.31
N LYS A 85 5.61 -12.78 25.51
CA LYS A 85 4.84 -13.90 26.09
C LYS A 85 3.33 -13.61 26.22
N GLU A 86 2.92 -12.37 26.50
CA GLU A 86 1.51 -12.01 26.60
C GLU A 86 0.83 -12.00 25.22
N ALA A 87 1.51 -11.48 24.20
CA ALA A 87 1.01 -11.48 22.83
C ALA A 87 0.89 -12.91 22.25
N LYS A 88 1.83 -13.80 22.58
CA LYS A 88 1.78 -15.23 22.18
C LYS A 88 0.54 -15.95 22.75
N ASN A 89 0.20 -15.70 24.02
CA ASN A 89 -0.99 -16.28 24.64
C ASN A 89 -2.29 -15.71 24.04
N ALA A 90 -2.31 -14.43 23.67
CA ALA A 90 -3.46 -13.81 22.99
C ALA A 90 -3.66 -14.35 21.56
N MET A 91 -2.58 -14.63 20.81
CA MET A 91 -2.64 -15.20 19.45
C MET A 91 -3.08 -16.66 19.42
N LEU A 92 -2.61 -17.50 20.36
CA LEU A 92 -3.10 -18.88 20.51
C LEU A 92 -4.60 -18.94 20.85
N GLY A 93 -5.13 -17.89 21.50
CA GLY A 93 -6.57 -17.74 21.73
C GLY A 93 -7.34 -17.40 20.45
N LEU A 94 -6.79 -16.57 19.56
CA LEU A 94 -7.44 -16.11 18.33
C LEU A 94 -7.76 -17.23 17.32
N GLU A 95 -6.94 -18.28 17.28
CA GLU A 95 -7.12 -19.43 16.38
C GLU A 95 -8.28 -20.36 16.82
N ILE A 96 -8.70 -20.23 18.08
CA ILE A 96 -9.80 -21.00 18.71
C ILE A 96 -11.08 -20.16 18.81
N LEU A 97 -11.02 -18.87 18.45
CA LEU A 97 -12.14 -17.94 18.57
C LEU A 97 -13.17 -18.14 17.43
N ASP A 98 -14.42 -18.41 17.80
CA ASP A 98 -15.56 -18.36 16.89
C ASP A 98 -15.79 -16.92 16.35
N LEU A 99 -16.43 -16.81 15.18
CA LEU A 99 -16.65 -15.54 14.47
C LEU A 99 -17.26 -14.44 15.36
N LYS A 100 -18.20 -14.80 16.24
CA LYS A 100 -18.83 -13.85 17.18
C LYS A 100 -17.85 -13.27 18.19
N GLN A 101 -16.90 -14.09 18.65
CA GLN A 101 -15.90 -13.68 19.63
C GLN A 101 -14.84 -12.79 18.97
N LEU A 102 -14.49 -13.08 17.72
CA LEU A 102 -13.59 -12.23 16.93
C LEU A 102 -14.20 -10.84 16.68
N GLU A 103 -15.50 -10.78 16.40
CA GLU A 103 -16.21 -9.51 16.22
C GLU A 103 -16.33 -8.71 17.53
N ALA A 104 -16.53 -9.39 18.66
CA ALA A 104 -16.51 -8.77 19.99
C ALA A 104 -15.13 -8.18 20.33
N LEU A 105 -14.06 -8.93 20.05
CA LEU A 105 -12.68 -8.45 20.23
C LEU A 105 -12.37 -7.25 19.33
N ARG A 106 -12.82 -7.29 18.07
CA ARG A 106 -12.67 -6.16 17.13
C ARG A 106 -13.41 -4.92 17.60
N LYS A 107 -14.60 -5.06 18.20
CA LYS A 107 -15.34 -3.96 18.83
C LYS A 107 -14.61 -3.39 20.03
N TYR A 108 -14.05 -4.25 20.89
CA TYR A 108 -13.28 -3.82 22.06
C TYR A 108 -12.06 -2.96 21.68
N TYR A 109 -11.25 -3.42 20.72
CA TYR A 109 -10.10 -2.64 20.25
C TYR A 109 -10.48 -1.34 19.52
N ARG A 110 -11.59 -1.34 18.75
CA ARG A 110 -12.12 -0.10 18.16
C ARG A 110 -12.52 0.93 19.21
N ALA A 111 -13.21 0.49 20.27
CA ALA A 111 -13.64 1.38 21.35
C ALA A 111 -12.45 1.97 22.11
N MET A 112 -11.37 1.20 22.33
CA MET A 112 -10.14 1.76 22.91
C MET A 112 -9.49 2.81 22.00
N GLY A 113 -9.39 2.55 20.69
CA GLY A 113 -8.85 3.51 19.74
C GLY A 113 -9.69 4.79 19.60
N GLU A 114 -11.02 4.69 19.68
CA GLU A 114 -11.90 5.87 19.70
C GLU A 114 -11.73 6.70 20.97
N ASN A 115 -11.54 6.07 22.12
CA ASN A 115 -11.30 6.78 23.39
C ASN A 115 -9.96 7.54 23.38
N GLU A 116 -8.89 6.95 22.84
CA GLU A 116 -7.59 7.64 22.68
C GLU A 116 -7.68 8.83 21.71
N VAL A 117 -8.44 8.68 20.61
CA VAL A 117 -8.68 9.78 19.65
C VAL A 117 -9.54 10.89 20.28
N HIS A 118 -10.49 10.54 21.14
CA HIS A 118 -11.31 11.53 21.85
C HIS A 118 -10.49 12.32 22.88
N ASP A 119 -9.55 11.66 23.57
CA ASP A 119 -8.63 12.31 24.51
C ASP A 119 -7.66 13.25 23.77
N LEU A 120 -7.11 12.83 22.62
CA LEU A 120 -6.31 13.68 21.74
C LEU A 120 -7.10 14.90 21.20
N ALA A 121 -8.37 14.72 20.86
CA ALA A 121 -9.25 15.81 20.43
C ALA A 121 -9.59 16.77 21.59
N GLY A 122 -9.74 16.25 22.81
CA GLY A 122 -9.89 17.03 24.05
C GLY A 122 -8.66 17.87 24.38
N LEU A 123 -7.46 17.34 24.14
CA LEU A 123 -6.21 18.10 24.26
C LEU A 123 -6.10 19.19 23.20
N ALA A 124 -6.54 18.91 21.96
CA ALA A 124 -6.56 19.89 20.88
C ALA A 124 -7.58 21.03 21.10
N SER A 125 -8.72 20.77 21.75
CA SER A 125 -9.71 21.80 22.08
C SER A 125 -9.29 22.63 23.31
N SER A 126 -8.71 21.99 24.33
CA SER A 126 -8.18 22.66 25.54
C SER A 126 -6.97 23.55 25.23
N SER A 127 -6.09 23.15 24.30
CA SER A 127 -4.98 24.00 23.83
C SER A 127 -5.47 25.24 23.08
N ARG A 128 -6.53 25.10 22.26
CA ARG A 128 -7.15 26.20 21.51
C ARG A 128 -7.81 27.23 22.44
N HIS A 129 -8.39 26.77 23.55
CA HIS A 129 -8.96 27.64 24.58
C HIS A 129 -7.88 28.41 25.34
N LYS A 130 -6.79 27.75 25.78
CA LYS A 130 -5.63 28.43 26.41
C LYS A 130 -4.97 29.47 25.50
N GLN A 131 -4.92 29.21 24.19
CA GLN A 131 -4.33 30.15 23.24
C GLN A 131 -5.16 31.43 23.07
N ASN A 132 -6.50 31.33 23.21
CA ASN A 132 -7.42 32.47 23.16
C ASN A 132 -7.41 33.31 24.46
N LEU A 133 -7.07 32.70 25.60
CA LEU A 133 -6.94 33.37 26.90
C LEU A 133 -5.64 34.19 27.05
N ASN A 134 -4.63 33.97 26.20
CA ASN A 134 -3.36 34.70 26.20
C ASN A 134 -3.33 35.88 25.21
N GLU A 135 -4.45 36.21 24.56
CA GLU A 135 -4.60 37.36 23.66
C GLU A 135 -5.39 38.54 24.29
N CYS A 136 -5.40 38.65 25.62
CA CYS A 136 -5.86 39.84 26.36
C CYS A 136 -4.76 40.33 27.30
#